data_AF-A0A8S2VK19-F1
#
_entry.id   AF-A0A8S2VK19-F1
#
_cell.length_a   1.000
_cell.length_b   1.000
_cell.length_c   1.000
_cell.angle_alpha   90.00
_cell.angle_beta   90.00
_cell.angle_gamma   90.00
#
_symmetry.space_group_name_H-M   'P 1'
#
loop_
_entity.id
_entity.type
_entity.pdbx_description
1 polymer ?
#
loop_
_entity_poly.entity_id
_entity_poly.type
_entity_poly.pdbx_seq_one_letter_code
_entity_poly.pdbx_strand_id
1 'polypeptide(L)' 'MPKADETSRDTHGRHAVLLSGYSNSSKAFIVRNSWGKGW' A
#
# COMPACT_ATOMS: atom_id res chain seq x y z
N MET A 1 -2.47 17.35 -12.78
CA MET A 1 -1.11 16.78 -12.75
C MET A 1 -0.62 16.83 -11.31
N PRO A 2 0.00 15.77 -10.75
CA PRO A 2 0.54 15.81 -9.40
C PRO A 2 1.58 16.93 -9.28
N LYS A 3 1.61 17.65 -8.16
CA LYS A 3 2.47 18.81 -7.95
C LYS A 3 3.91 18.38 -7.60
N ALA A 4 4.86 19.25 -7.91
CA ALA A 4 6.31 19.04 -7.75
C ALA A 4 6.78 18.85 -6.30
N ASP A 5 5.91 19.05 -5.30
CA ASP A 5 6.21 18.81 -3.87
C ASP A 5 5.82 17.40 -3.40
N GLU A 6 5.76 16.41 -4.31
CA GLU A 6 5.71 14.98 -3.95
C GLU A 6 7.06 14.47 -3.40
N THR A 7 7.75 15.30 -2.61
CA THR A 7 9.09 15.08 -2.05
C THR A 7 9.05 14.30 -0.73
N SER A 8 8.22 13.25 -0.65
CA SER A 8 8.35 12.21 0.39
C SER A 8 8.47 10.80 -0.19
N ARG A 9 8.77 10.71 -1.48
CA ARG A 9 9.02 9.45 -2.20
C ARG A 9 10.37 8.81 -1.86
N ASP A 10 11.27 9.52 -1.19
CA ASP A 10 12.64 9.07 -0.96
C ASP A 10 12.79 8.15 0.28
N THR A 11 11.81 8.15 1.19
CA THR A 11 11.89 7.39 2.45
C THR A 11 11.11 6.08 2.47
N HIS A 12 10.37 5.76 1.40
CA HIS A 12 9.57 4.54 1.32
C HIS A 12 9.90 3.79 0.03
N GLY A 13 10.43 2.57 0.17
CA GLY A 13 10.63 1.69 -0.98
C GLY A 13 9.35 1.59 -1.80
N ARG A 14 9.43 1.82 -3.11
CA ARG A 14 8.28 1.73 -4.02
C ARG A 14 7.81 0.27 -4.09
N HIS A 15 6.87 -0.10 -3.21
CA HIS A 15 6.26 -1.43 -3.20
C HIS A 15 4.80 -1.34 -3.66
N ALA A 16 4.46 -2.11 -4.68
CA ALA A 16 3.10 -2.18 -5.20
C ALA A 16 2.39 -3.42 -4.65
N VAL A 17 1.14 -3.23 -4.20
CA VAL A 17 0.28 -4.30 -3.70
C VAL A 17 -1.10 -4.19 -4.33
N LEU A 18 -1.86 -5.30 -4.33
CA LEU A 18 -3.22 -5.31 -4.85
C LEU A 18 -4.23 -5.07 -3.72
N LEU A 19 -5.10 -4.07 -3.88
CA LEU A 19 -6.23 -3.86 -2.98
C LEU A 19 -7.32 -4.90 -3.27
N SER A 20 -7.71 -5.67 -2.26
CA SER A 20 -8.66 -6.78 -2.40
C SER A 20 -9.96 -6.60 -1.62
N GLY A 21 -10.06 -5.55 -0.79
CA GLY A 21 -11.28 -5.27 -0.04
C GLY A 21 -11.07 -4.25 1.09
N TYR A 22 -12.11 -4.09 1.91
CA TYR A 22 -12.13 -3.22 3.08
C TYR A 22 -12.82 -3.93 4.25
N SER A 23 -12.25 -3.80 5.45
CA SER A 23 -12.82 -4.31 6.70
C SER A 23 -13.45 -3.17 7.49
N ASN A 24 -14.77 -3.24 7.72
CA ASN A 24 -15.49 -2.24 8.51
C ASN A 24 -15.12 -2.27 10.00
N SER A 25 -14.85 -3.46 10.56
CA SER A 25 -14.50 -3.63 11.97
C SER A 25 -13.13 -3.05 12.29
N SER A 26 -12.15 -3.27 11.41
CA SER A 26 -10.79 -2.77 11.56
C SER A 26 -10.59 -1.38 10.95
N LYS A 27 -11.61 -0.87 10.23
CA LYS A 27 -11.54 0.38 9.44
C LYS A 27 -10.29 0.45 8.55
N ALA A 28 -9.98 -0.65 7.87
CA ALA A 28 -8.73 -0.81 7.12
C ALA A 28 -8.94 -1.51 5.77
N PHE A 29 -8.08 -1.19 4.80
CA PHE A 29 -8.02 -1.89 3.52
C PHE A 29 -7.28 -3.22 3.63
N ILE A 30 -7.79 -4.22 2.94
CA ILE A 30 -7.15 -5.53 2.80
C ILE A 30 -6.30 -5.49 1.54
N VAL A 31 -5.00 -5.75 1.68
CA VAL A 31 -4.05 -5.81 0.56
C VAL A 31 -3.53 -7.23 0.39
N ARG A 32 -3.45 -7.70 -0.86
CA ARG A 32 -2.75 -8.93 -1.23
C ARG A 32 -1.29 -8.60 -1.51
N ASN A 33 -0.40 -9.15 -0.69
CA ASN A 33 1.05 -9.01 -0.83
C ASN A 33 1.67 -10.17 -1.64
N SER A 34 2.96 -10.05 -1.96
CA SER A 34 3.72 -10.98 -2.81
C SER A 34 4.93 -11.63 -2.12
N TRP A 35 5.00 -11.60 -0.78
CA TRP A 35 6.12 -12.19 -0.01
C TRP A 35 6.00 -13.70 0.24
N GLY A 36 4.90 -14.34 -0.17
CA GLY A 36 4.65 -15.76 0.05
C GLY A 36 3.76 -16.05 1.26
N LYS A 37 3.41 -17.32 1.49
CA LYS A 37 2.41 -17.73 2.48
C LYS A 37 2.92 -17.82 3.93
N GLY A 38 4.23 -17.71 4.13
CA GLY A 38 4.89 -17.81 5.44
C GLY A 38 5.43 -16.48 5.96
N TRP A 39 4.97 -15.37 5.39
CA TRP A 39 5.30 -13.99 5.74
C TRP A 39 4.09 -13.29 6.34
#